data_AF-A0A7W3U4J5-F1
#
_entry.id   AF-A0A7W3U4J5-F1
#
_cell.length_a   1.000
_cell.length_b   1.000
_cell.length_c   1.000
_cell.angle_alpha   90.00
_cell.angle_beta   90.00
_cell.angle_gamma   90.00
#
_symmetry.space_group_name_H-M   'P 1'
#
loop_
_entity.id
_entity.type
_entity.pdbx_description
1 polymer ?
#
loop_
_entity_poly.entity_id
_entity_poly.type
_entity_poly.pdbx_seq_one_letter_code
_entity_poly.pdbx_strand_id
1 'polypeptide(L)'
;MRVPALRVDGPSARRALLAVALATCIAPAVAQQVQSEVEAKVEAGQDAEIAVAEARAARHQAAVAQEAAQAAAETRDAGATTVEGAIAARSTAHTADLSSANALEAANEAVNAANRALTAETVAQRGANPVAAAEDARQAANEAANATAAAILATSQARSAAEATALATTAAPAATAPLPEPVAPQLTVRSLPSGQAVDIPAADFGTLDRDGDQWLDPAEASTHVAVAHHFERIDADRDGRLSAGEFEDWANVR
;
A
#
# COMPACT_ATOMS: atom_id res chain seq x y z
N MET A 1 -27.65 -38.63 -65.50
CA MET A 1 -26.40 -39.39 -65.74
C MET A 1 -25.78 -39.71 -64.38
N ARG A 2 -25.81 -41.00 -64.01
CA ARG A 2 -25.16 -41.56 -62.80
C ARG A 2 -23.84 -42.19 -63.26
N VAL A 3 -22.76 -41.91 -62.53
CA VAL A 3 -21.44 -42.56 -62.70
C VAL A 3 -20.94 -42.98 -61.30
N PRO A 4 -20.32 -44.16 -61.14
CA PRO A 4 -20.40 -44.96 -59.91
C PRO A 4 -19.23 -44.77 -58.93
N ALA A 5 -19.49 -45.18 -57.69
CA ALA A 5 -18.53 -45.30 -56.61
C ALA A 5 -17.53 -46.43 -56.84
N LEU A 6 -16.24 -46.15 -56.64
CA LEU A 6 -15.17 -47.14 -56.55
C LEU A 6 -14.72 -47.24 -55.09
N ARG A 7 -15.17 -48.33 -54.46
CA ARG A 7 -14.76 -48.81 -53.15
C ARG A 7 -13.54 -49.70 -53.35
N VAL A 8 -12.43 -49.40 -52.70
CA VAL A 8 -11.25 -50.28 -52.63
C VAL A 8 -10.97 -50.55 -51.15
N ASP A 9 -11.39 -51.72 -50.70
CA ASP A 9 -10.98 -52.35 -49.44
C ASP A 9 -9.72 -53.19 -49.69
N GLY A 10 -8.75 -53.11 -48.77
CA GLY A 10 -7.54 -53.94 -48.80
C GLY A 10 -6.62 -53.70 -47.60
N PRO A 11 -6.71 -54.50 -46.52
CA PRO A 11 -5.86 -54.36 -45.34
C PRO A 11 -4.60 -55.24 -45.46
N SER A 12 -3.56 -54.81 -46.20
CA SER A 12 -2.30 -55.59 -46.26
C SER A 12 -1.01 -54.81 -46.54
N ALA A 13 -1.00 -53.47 -46.50
CA ALA A 13 0.21 -52.68 -46.78
C ALA A 13 0.61 -51.71 -45.65
N ARG A 14 0.41 -52.10 -44.38
CA ARG A 14 0.79 -51.28 -43.20
C ARG A 14 1.80 -51.95 -42.24
N ARG A 15 2.61 -52.90 -42.72
CA ARG A 15 3.56 -53.63 -41.84
C ARG A 15 5.00 -53.74 -42.36
N ALA A 16 5.44 -52.87 -43.27
CA ALA A 16 6.82 -52.89 -43.77
C ALA A 16 7.47 -51.50 -43.91
N LEU A 17 7.05 -50.52 -43.08
CA LEU A 17 7.72 -49.22 -42.93
C LEU A 17 7.68 -48.79 -41.46
N LEU A 18 8.26 -49.62 -40.59
CA LEU A 18 8.40 -49.32 -39.16
C LEU A 18 9.69 -49.94 -38.63
N ALA A 19 10.82 -49.55 -39.21
CA ALA A 19 12.13 -50.03 -38.79
C ALA A 19 13.27 -49.04 -39.15
N VAL A 20 13.06 -47.73 -39.05
CA VAL A 20 14.15 -46.72 -38.94
C VAL A 20 13.62 -45.51 -38.15
N ALA A 21 13.45 -45.65 -36.84
CA ALA A 21 13.07 -44.51 -35.98
C ALA A 21 13.48 -44.76 -34.52
N LEU A 22 14.75 -45.06 -34.25
CA LEU A 22 15.24 -45.14 -32.86
C LEU A 22 16.78 -45.03 -32.80
N ALA A 23 17.36 -43.88 -33.16
CA ALA A 23 18.82 -43.72 -33.00
C ALA A 23 19.39 -42.29 -32.80
N THR A 24 18.61 -41.19 -32.72
CA THR A 24 19.22 -39.84 -32.76
C THR A 24 18.60 -38.74 -31.86
N CYS A 25 17.99 -39.08 -30.73
CA CYS A 25 17.32 -38.05 -29.89
C CYS A 25 17.73 -38.07 -28.40
N ILE A 26 19.03 -38.14 -28.06
CA ILE A 26 19.48 -38.08 -26.65
C ILE A 26 20.37 -36.85 -26.35
N ALA A 27 20.70 -36.00 -27.33
CA ALA A 27 21.67 -34.91 -27.13
C ALA A 27 21.14 -33.48 -26.77
N PRO A 28 19.84 -33.10 -26.74
CA PRO A 28 19.48 -31.70 -26.49
C PRO A 28 19.32 -31.30 -25.01
N ALA A 29 19.16 -32.22 -24.07
CA ALA A 29 18.82 -31.87 -22.69
C ALA A 29 19.94 -31.12 -21.94
N VAL A 30 21.20 -31.43 -22.23
CA VAL A 30 22.35 -30.82 -21.52
C VAL A 30 22.60 -29.38 -21.99
N ALA A 31 22.32 -29.07 -23.26
CA ALA A 31 22.51 -27.72 -23.80
C ALA A 31 21.47 -26.71 -23.27
N GLN A 32 20.23 -27.14 -23.05
CA GLN A 32 19.18 -26.28 -22.49
C GLN A 32 19.45 -25.90 -21.02
N GLN A 33 20.01 -26.83 -20.22
CA GLN A 33 20.29 -26.59 -18.81
C GLN A 33 21.44 -25.60 -18.57
N VAL A 34 22.46 -25.60 -19.42
CA VAL A 34 23.59 -24.64 -19.31
C VAL A 34 23.13 -23.21 -19.66
N GLN A 35 22.24 -23.06 -20.63
CA GLN A 35 21.70 -21.74 -20.99
C GLN A 35 20.87 -21.13 -19.86
N SER A 36 20.03 -21.92 -19.19
CA SER A 36 19.22 -21.44 -18.07
C SER A 36 20.04 -21.03 -16.84
N GLU A 37 21.21 -21.65 -16.62
CA GLU A 37 22.10 -21.26 -15.50
C GLU A 37 22.77 -19.91 -15.73
N VAL A 38 23.27 -19.66 -16.94
CA VAL A 38 23.92 -18.37 -17.26
C VAL A 38 22.90 -17.25 -17.20
N GLU A 39 21.69 -17.47 -17.72
CA GLU A 39 20.58 -16.52 -17.66
C GLU A 39 20.19 -16.19 -16.21
N ALA A 40 20.01 -17.20 -15.36
CA ALA A 40 19.67 -17.00 -13.95
C ALA A 40 20.74 -16.19 -13.19
N LYS A 41 22.03 -16.37 -13.49
CA LYS A 41 23.10 -15.56 -12.87
C LYS A 41 23.04 -14.09 -13.28
N VAL A 42 22.71 -13.83 -14.54
CA VAL A 42 22.55 -12.45 -15.05
C VAL A 42 21.31 -11.81 -14.45
N GLU A 43 20.18 -12.52 -14.42
CA GLU A 43 18.92 -12.06 -13.82
C GLU A 43 19.12 -11.71 -12.33
N ALA A 44 19.73 -12.60 -11.54
CA ALA A 44 20.00 -12.36 -10.13
C ALA A 44 20.84 -11.08 -9.89
N GLY A 45 21.83 -10.82 -10.76
CA GLY A 45 22.64 -9.60 -10.68
C GLY A 45 21.86 -8.33 -11.03
N GLN A 46 21.01 -8.39 -12.06
CA GLN A 46 20.13 -7.27 -12.42
C GLN A 46 19.13 -6.95 -11.30
N ASP A 47 18.50 -7.98 -10.74
CA ASP A 47 17.53 -7.80 -9.64
C ASP A 47 18.20 -7.22 -8.38
N ALA A 48 19.42 -7.66 -8.04
CA ALA A 48 20.17 -7.09 -6.94
C ALA A 48 20.54 -5.62 -7.17
N GLU A 49 20.94 -5.24 -8.39
CA GLU A 49 21.20 -3.84 -8.75
C GLU A 49 19.94 -2.97 -8.62
N ILE A 50 18.80 -3.46 -9.12
CA ILE A 50 17.49 -2.81 -8.97
C ILE A 50 17.16 -2.63 -7.49
N ALA A 51 17.26 -3.69 -6.67
CA ALA A 51 16.96 -3.61 -5.24
C ALA A 51 17.82 -2.58 -4.49
N VAL A 52 19.12 -2.48 -4.84
CA VAL A 52 20.03 -1.47 -4.27
C VAL A 52 19.65 -0.05 -4.71
N ALA A 53 19.27 0.13 -5.98
CA ALA A 53 18.79 1.41 -6.49
C ALA A 53 17.50 1.84 -5.76
N GLU A 54 16.55 0.92 -5.58
CA GLU A 54 15.31 1.11 -4.82
C GLU A 54 15.59 1.51 -3.37
N ALA A 55 16.47 0.78 -2.66
CA ALA A 55 16.85 1.12 -1.29
C ALA A 55 17.48 2.53 -1.18
N ARG A 56 18.27 2.95 -2.17
CA ARG A 56 18.82 4.32 -2.22
C ARG A 56 17.71 5.35 -2.43
N ALA A 57 16.75 5.07 -3.31
CA ALA A 57 15.59 5.92 -3.54
C ALA A 57 14.74 6.06 -2.26
N ALA A 58 14.44 4.95 -1.58
CA ALA A 58 13.68 4.95 -0.33
C ALA A 58 14.38 5.78 0.76
N ARG A 59 15.70 5.66 0.91
CA ARG A 59 16.48 6.51 1.85
C ARG A 59 16.40 8.00 1.52
N HIS A 60 16.47 8.35 0.24
CA HIS A 60 16.29 9.74 -0.18
C HIS A 60 14.89 10.23 0.17
N GLN A 61 13.84 9.44 -0.07
CA GLN A 61 12.47 9.80 0.30
C GLN A 61 12.30 9.98 1.82
N ALA A 62 12.90 9.10 2.63
CA ALA A 62 12.91 9.23 4.09
C ALA A 62 13.58 10.54 4.55
N ALA A 63 14.72 10.92 3.96
CA ALA A 63 15.38 12.20 4.26
C ALA A 63 14.47 13.40 3.94
N VAL A 64 13.80 13.37 2.79
CA VAL A 64 12.82 14.40 2.41
C VAL A 64 11.63 14.45 3.37
N ALA A 65 11.15 13.30 3.87
CA ALA A 65 10.08 13.26 4.86
C ALA A 65 10.52 13.89 6.21
N GLN A 66 11.76 13.64 6.63
CA GLN A 66 12.36 14.26 7.82
C GLN A 66 12.47 15.78 7.68
N GLU A 67 12.90 16.28 6.53
CA GLU A 67 12.94 17.73 6.25
C GLU A 67 11.53 18.35 6.34
N ALA A 68 10.50 17.67 5.80
CA ALA A 68 9.12 18.14 5.89
C ALA A 68 8.60 18.15 7.33
N ALA A 69 8.88 17.10 8.11
CA ALA A 69 8.52 17.04 9.53
C ALA A 69 9.22 18.12 10.35
N GLN A 70 10.51 18.38 10.09
CA GLN A 70 11.25 19.47 10.72
C GLN A 70 10.65 20.84 10.38
N ALA A 71 10.33 21.09 9.11
CA ALA A 71 9.67 22.34 8.70
C ALA A 71 8.31 22.53 9.38
N ALA A 72 7.53 21.45 9.53
CA ALA A 72 6.27 21.47 10.27
C ALA A 72 6.48 21.81 11.75
N ALA A 73 7.47 21.20 12.40
CA ALA A 73 7.82 21.46 13.79
C ALA A 73 8.28 22.92 14.01
N GLU A 74 9.17 23.43 13.16
CA GLU A 74 9.61 24.83 13.20
C GLU A 74 8.44 25.81 13.03
N THR A 75 7.53 25.50 12.11
CA THR A 75 6.33 26.32 11.86
C THR A 75 5.38 26.33 13.05
N ARG A 76 5.14 25.15 13.65
CA ARG A 76 4.35 25.01 14.88
C ARG A 76 4.97 25.81 16.02
N ASP A 77 6.30 25.76 16.17
CA ASP A 77 7.03 26.41 17.27
C ASP A 77 7.13 27.93 17.11
N ALA A 78 7.07 28.44 15.88
CA ALA A 78 6.88 29.87 15.60
C ALA A 78 5.53 30.41 16.13
N GLY A 79 4.56 29.52 16.36
CA GLY A 79 3.26 29.83 16.93
C GLY A 79 2.22 30.30 15.90
N ALA A 80 0.95 30.07 16.23
CA ALA A 80 -0.18 30.57 15.45
C ALA A 80 -0.76 31.85 16.09
N THR A 81 -1.40 32.68 15.27
CA THR A 81 -2.06 33.91 15.73
C THR A 81 -3.38 33.65 16.48
N THR A 82 -3.93 32.44 16.37
CA THR A 82 -5.18 32.00 17.01
C THR A 82 -4.95 30.72 17.81
N VAL A 83 -5.80 30.47 18.81
CA VAL A 83 -5.74 29.25 19.63
C VAL A 83 -6.07 28.03 18.77
N GLU A 84 -7.09 28.15 17.91
CA GLU A 84 -7.52 27.11 16.98
C GLU A 84 -6.40 26.77 16.00
N GLY A 85 -5.72 27.78 15.43
CA GLY A 85 -4.56 27.58 14.56
C GLY A 85 -3.41 26.87 15.26
N ALA A 86 -3.18 27.17 16.55
CA ALA A 86 -2.13 26.50 17.34
C ALA A 86 -2.47 25.04 17.66
N ILE A 87 -3.75 24.70 17.83
CA ILE A 87 -4.20 23.31 17.98
C ILE A 87 -4.04 22.56 16.65
N ALA A 88 -4.52 23.15 15.55
CA ALA A 88 -4.41 22.56 14.22
C ALA A 88 -2.94 22.34 13.82
N ALA A 89 -2.07 23.33 14.02
CA ALA A 89 -0.63 23.23 13.73
C ALA A 89 0.06 22.14 14.54
N ARG A 90 -0.32 21.93 15.81
CA ARG A 90 0.21 20.83 16.63
C ARG A 90 -0.21 19.46 16.08
N SER A 91 -1.48 19.32 15.70
CA SER A 91 -2.00 18.08 15.13
C SER A 91 -1.33 17.72 13.80
N THR A 92 -1.27 18.67 12.87
CA THR A 92 -0.66 18.44 11.55
C THR A 92 0.85 18.26 11.62
N ALA A 93 1.56 18.95 12.53
CA ALA A 93 2.99 18.69 12.75
C ALA A 93 3.24 17.29 13.31
N HIS A 94 2.36 16.80 14.20
CA HIS A 94 2.44 15.43 14.68
C HIS A 94 2.22 14.40 13.57
N THR A 95 1.24 14.64 12.68
CA THR A 95 1.06 13.80 11.47
C THR A 95 2.31 13.78 10.60
N ALA A 96 2.97 14.92 10.39
CA ALA A 96 4.20 14.98 9.60
C ALA A 96 5.34 14.14 10.22
N ASP A 97 5.46 14.16 11.55
CA ASP A 97 6.44 13.38 12.31
C ASP A 97 6.18 11.87 12.19
N LEU A 98 4.93 11.42 12.38
CA LEU A 98 4.53 10.01 12.17
C LEU A 98 4.81 9.56 10.73
N SER A 99 4.44 10.37 9.74
CA SER A 99 4.73 10.06 8.33
C SER A 99 6.23 9.97 8.05
N SER A 100 7.06 10.80 8.69
CA SER A 100 8.51 10.71 8.59
C SER A 100 9.06 9.42 9.21
N ALA A 101 8.51 8.98 10.35
CA ALA A 101 8.88 7.70 10.97
C ALA A 101 8.54 6.52 10.06
N ASN A 102 7.34 6.51 9.47
CA ASN A 102 6.91 5.50 8.51
C ASN A 102 7.82 5.46 7.27
N ALA A 103 8.24 6.62 6.76
CA ALA A 103 9.16 6.69 5.63
C ALA A 103 10.55 6.09 5.98
N LEU A 104 11.03 6.31 7.21
CA LEU A 104 12.29 5.73 7.69
C LEU A 104 12.20 4.21 7.85
N GLU A 105 11.09 3.71 8.41
CA GLU A 105 10.82 2.28 8.52
C GLU A 105 10.85 1.61 7.14
N ALA A 106 10.06 2.13 6.20
CA ALA A 106 10.03 1.64 4.82
C ALA A 106 11.40 1.69 4.13
N ALA A 107 12.21 2.73 4.39
CA ALA A 107 13.58 2.80 3.89
C ALA A 107 14.49 1.71 4.48
N ASN A 108 14.32 1.34 5.75
CA ASN A 108 15.06 0.24 6.36
C ASN A 108 14.63 -1.12 5.80
N GLU A 109 13.34 -1.33 5.56
CA GLU A 109 12.84 -2.52 4.86
C GLU A 109 13.44 -2.66 3.47
N ALA A 110 13.48 -1.58 2.68
CA ALA A 110 14.09 -1.57 1.36
C ALA A 110 15.59 -1.95 1.42
N VAL A 111 16.33 -1.46 2.43
CA VAL A 111 17.74 -1.84 2.64
C VAL A 111 17.89 -3.32 3.01
N ASN A 112 17.03 -3.84 3.87
CA ASN A 112 17.05 -5.26 4.23
C ASN A 112 16.74 -6.15 3.03
N ALA A 113 15.77 -5.76 2.20
CA ALA A 113 15.44 -6.42 0.95
C ALA A 113 16.63 -6.38 -0.04
N ALA A 114 17.27 -5.23 -0.22
CA ALA A 114 18.48 -5.11 -1.05
C ALA A 114 19.63 -6.02 -0.57
N ASN A 115 19.85 -6.12 0.74
CA ASN A 115 20.88 -7.02 1.30
C ASN A 115 20.55 -8.50 1.02
N ARG A 116 19.27 -8.89 1.06
CA ARG A 116 18.83 -10.24 0.66
C ARG A 116 19.08 -10.47 -0.83
N ALA A 117 18.77 -9.51 -1.69
CA ALA A 117 19.03 -9.62 -3.12
C ALA A 117 20.52 -9.81 -3.44
N LEU A 118 21.42 -9.05 -2.80
CA LEU A 118 22.88 -9.21 -2.93
C LEU A 118 23.39 -10.57 -2.43
N THR A 119 22.78 -11.09 -1.35
CA THR A 119 23.09 -12.43 -0.84
C THR A 119 22.67 -13.49 -1.85
N ALA A 120 21.47 -13.37 -2.42
CA ALA A 120 20.95 -14.24 -3.44
C ALA A 120 21.80 -14.19 -4.72
N GLU A 121 22.23 -13.01 -5.18
CA GLU A 121 23.19 -12.86 -6.28
C GLU A 121 24.49 -13.61 -6.00
N THR A 122 25.05 -13.48 -4.78
CA THR A 122 26.29 -14.19 -4.40
C THR A 122 26.10 -15.71 -4.48
N VAL A 123 24.94 -16.21 -4.04
CA VAL A 123 24.56 -17.63 -4.15
C VAL A 123 24.35 -18.03 -5.61
N ALA A 124 23.77 -17.18 -6.45
CA ALA A 124 23.60 -17.46 -7.87
C ALA A 124 24.95 -17.59 -8.58
N GLN A 125 25.89 -16.69 -8.29
CA GLN A 125 27.21 -16.69 -8.93
C GLN A 125 28.10 -17.87 -8.52
N ARG A 126 28.04 -18.27 -7.23
CA ARG A 126 28.98 -19.25 -6.65
C ARG A 126 28.35 -20.58 -6.24
N GLY A 127 27.04 -20.65 -6.16
CA GLY A 127 26.29 -21.78 -5.61
C GLY A 127 25.94 -22.85 -6.62
N ALA A 128 25.42 -23.97 -6.10
CA ALA A 128 25.00 -25.12 -6.90
C ALA A 128 23.60 -24.98 -7.53
N ASN A 129 22.83 -23.94 -7.15
CA ASN A 129 21.47 -23.72 -7.62
C ASN A 129 21.21 -22.25 -8.00
N PRO A 130 21.68 -21.81 -9.18
CA PRO A 130 21.55 -20.43 -9.63
C PRO A 130 20.11 -20.02 -9.94
N VAL A 131 19.26 -20.96 -10.37
CA VAL A 131 17.86 -20.67 -10.72
C VAL A 131 17.05 -20.30 -9.48
N ALA A 132 17.14 -21.09 -8.40
CA ALA A 132 16.45 -20.75 -7.15
C ALA A 132 16.96 -19.43 -6.54
N ALA A 133 18.27 -19.18 -6.63
CA ALA A 133 18.86 -17.94 -6.16
C ALA A 133 18.41 -16.71 -6.97
N ALA A 134 18.16 -16.86 -8.28
CA ALA A 134 17.57 -15.81 -9.10
C ALA A 134 16.12 -15.50 -8.68
N GLU A 135 15.33 -16.53 -8.38
CA GLU A 135 13.96 -16.34 -7.86
C GLU A 135 13.95 -15.58 -6.52
N ASP A 136 14.86 -15.93 -5.59
CA ASP A 136 15.04 -15.24 -4.32
C ASP A 136 15.45 -13.77 -4.53
N ALA A 137 16.37 -13.50 -5.46
CA ALA A 137 16.81 -12.14 -5.79
C ALA A 137 15.65 -11.30 -6.34
N ARG A 138 14.84 -11.86 -7.23
CA ARG A 138 13.65 -11.21 -7.79
C ARG A 138 12.59 -10.91 -6.74
N GLN A 139 12.34 -11.84 -5.82
CA GLN A 139 11.42 -11.60 -4.71
C GLN A 139 11.93 -10.44 -3.84
N ALA A 140 13.21 -10.44 -3.49
CA ALA A 140 13.82 -9.38 -2.71
C ALA A 140 13.79 -8.02 -3.44
N ALA A 141 13.96 -7.99 -4.76
CA ALA A 141 13.80 -6.78 -5.56
C ALA A 141 12.37 -6.24 -5.53
N ASN A 142 11.35 -7.11 -5.66
CA ASN A 142 9.94 -6.71 -5.54
C ASN A 142 9.60 -6.17 -4.14
N GLU A 143 10.15 -6.78 -3.09
CA GLU A 143 10.01 -6.30 -1.71
C GLU A 143 10.65 -4.92 -1.53
N ALA A 144 11.85 -4.70 -2.11
CA ALA A 144 12.51 -3.39 -2.09
C ALA A 144 11.67 -2.33 -2.82
N ALA A 145 11.09 -2.64 -3.98
CA ALA A 145 10.23 -1.73 -4.73
C ALA A 145 8.93 -1.38 -3.97
N ASN A 146 8.29 -2.37 -3.33
CA ASN A 146 7.11 -2.14 -2.48
C ASN A 146 7.44 -1.23 -1.29
N ALA A 147 8.58 -1.46 -0.63
CA ALA A 147 9.06 -0.63 0.46
C ALA A 147 9.39 0.81 -0.02
N THR A 148 9.99 0.98 -1.21
CA THR A 148 10.17 2.32 -1.81
C THR A 148 8.83 3.01 -2.05
N ALA A 149 7.81 2.31 -2.57
CA ALA A 149 6.49 2.88 -2.79
C ALA A 149 5.83 3.34 -1.48
N ALA A 150 5.98 2.57 -0.40
CA ALA A 150 5.55 2.96 0.93
C ALA A 150 6.29 4.21 1.44
N ALA A 151 7.60 4.29 1.24
CA ALA A 151 8.39 5.48 1.58
C ALA A 151 7.91 6.73 0.79
N ILE A 152 7.62 6.60 -0.50
CA ILE A 152 7.09 7.70 -1.33
C ILE A 152 5.72 8.19 -0.80
N LEU A 153 4.81 7.27 -0.47
CA LEU A 153 3.50 7.62 0.08
C LEU A 153 3.67 8.37 1.41
N ALA A 154 4.49 7.85 2.31
CA ALA A 154 4.77 8.47 3.61
C ALA A 154 5.40 9.87 3.45
N THR A 155 6.34 10.05 2.51
CA THR A 155 6.91 11.37 2.18
C THR A 155 5.85 12.34 1.64
N SER A 156 4.92 11.88 0.81
CA SER A 156 3.84 12.73 0.28
C SER A 156 2.90 13.22 1.40
N GLN A 157 2.58 12.33 2.36
CA GLN A 157 1.79 12.66 3.54
C GLN A 157 2.52 13.67 4.42
N ALA A 158 3.81 13.44 4.72
CA ALA A 158 4.63 14.35 5.52
C ALA A 158 4.65 15.78 4.93
N ARG A 159 4.81 15.90 3.61
CA ARG A 159 4.76 17.19 2.90
C ARG A 159 3.40 17.87 3.01
N SER A 160 2.32 17.13 2.75
CA SER A 160 0.95 17.67 2.86
C SER A 160 0.62 18.13 4.28
N ALA A 161 1.10 17.42 5.29
CA ALA A 161 0.94 17.76 6.70
C ALA A 161 1.78 18.99 7.09
N ALA A 162 2.99 19.11 6.56
CA ALA A 162 3.81 20.32 6.73
C ALA A 162 3.16 21.56 6.10
N GLU A 163 2.61 21.45 4.90
CA GLU A 163 1.85 22.51 4.25
C GLU A 163 0.59 22.89 5.06
N ALA A 164 -0.16 21.90 5.56
CA ALA A 164 -1.30 22.14 6.43
C ALA A 164 -0.91 22.86 7.73
N THR A 165 0.26 22.54 8.28
CA THR A 165 0.81 23.23 9.45
C THR A 165 1.08 24.71 9.16
N ALA A 166 1.64 25.03 7.98
CA ALA A 166 1.86 26.41 7.54
C ALA A 166 0.56 27.18 7.29
N LEU A 167 -0.47 26.51 6.75
CA LEU A 167 -1.79 27.14 6.61
C LEU A 167 -2.44 27.41 7.96
N ALA A 168 -2.30 26.50 8.93
CA ALA A 168 -2.87 26.66 10.26
C ALA A 168 -2.28 27.84 11.04
N THR A 169 -1.00 28.16 10.86
CA THR A 169 -0.34 29.29 11.53
C THR A 169 -0.60 30.63 10.86
N THR A 170 -0.85 30.64 9.54
CA THR A 170 -1.06 31.86 8.74
C THR A 170 -2.52 32.23 8.53
N ALA A 171 -3.46 31.29 8.72
CA ALA A 171 -4.89 31.57 8.62
C ALA A 171 -5.26 32.69 9.60
N ALA A 172 -5.59 33.86 9.05
CA ALA A 172 -6.17 34.95 9.82
C ALA A 172 -7.41 34.40 10.55
N PRO A 173 -7.69 34.85 11.79
CA PRO A 173 -8.97 34.53 12.43
C PRO A 173 -10.04 34.86 11.42
N ALA A 174 -10.87 33.88 11.06
CA ALA A 174 -11.97 34.09 10.14
C ALA A 174 -12.69 35.33 10.67
N ALA A 175 -12.53 36.45 9.97
CA ALA A 175 -13.16 37.69 10.38
C ALA A 175 -14.61 37.30 10.54
N THR A 176 -15.14 37.42 11.76
CA THR A 176 -16.54 37.17 12.05
C THR A 176 -17.29 38.02 11.06
N ALA A 177 -17.65 37.42 9.92
CA ALA A 177 -18.52 38.05 8.96
C ALA A 177 -19.73 38.39 9.80
N PRO A 178 -20.18 39.66 9.81
CA PRO A 178 -21.37 40.03 10.55
C PRO A 178 -22.42 38.99 10.19
N LEU A 179 -22.92 38.30 11.23
CA LEU A 179 -23.93 37.27 11.13
C LEU A 179 -24.89 37.73 10.02
N PRO A 180 -24.95 37.05 8.86
CA PRO A 180 -25.99 37.39 7.90
C PRO A 180 -27.28 37.33 8.69
N GLU A 181 -28.07 38.41 8.64
CA GLU A 181 -29.43 38.40 9.19
C GLU A 181 -30.08 37.06 8.84
N PRO A 182 -30.86 36.44 9.72
CA PRO A 182 -31.45 35.12 9.49
C PRO A 182 -32.39 35.19 8.27
N VAL A 183 -31.82 35.08 7.07
CA VAL A 183 -32.55 34.78 5.87
C VAL A 183 -32.95 33.33 6.08
N ALA A 184 -34.22 33.13 6.38
CA ALA A 184 -34.81 31.81 6.56
C ALA A 184 -34.22 30.87 5.50
N PRO A 185 -33.64 29.72 5.88
CA PRO A 185 -33.11 28.78 4.92
C PRO A 185 -34.26 28.39 4.00
N GLN A 186 -34.22 28.87 2.76
CA GLN A 186 -34.98 28.25 1.69
C GLN A 186 -34.30 26.92 1.42
N LEU A 187 -34.65 25.93 2.25
CA LEU A 187 -34.44 24.52 2.02
C LEU A 187 -35.08 24.21 0.67
N THR A 188 -34.29 24.31 -0.39
CA THR A 188 -34.59 23.63 -1.65
C THR A 188 -34.32 22.16 -1.37
N VAL A 189 -35.27 21.50 -0.70
CA VAL A 189 -35.34 20.04 -0.63
C VAL A 189 -35.54 19.59 -2.06
N ARG A 190 -34.45 19.25 -2.73
CA ARG A 190 -34.51 18.50 -3.97
C ARG A 190 -34.92 17.09 -3.54
N SER A 191 -36.22 16.86 -3.46
CA SER A 191 -36.83 15.58 -3.14
C SER A 191 -36.27 14.52 -4.07
N LEU A 192 -35.24 13.83 -3.61
CA LEU A 192 -34.92 12.49 -4.08
C LEU A 192 -36.13 11.62 -3.71
N PRO A 193 -36.60 10.73 -4.60
CA PRO A 193 -37.76 9.90 -4.31
C PRO A 193 -37.51 9.10 -3.03
N SER A 194 -38.33 9.38 -2.02
CA SER A 194 -38.35 8.72 -0.73
C SER A 194 -38.51 7.22 -0.92
N GLY A 195 -37.54 6.43 -0.46
CA GLY A 195 -37.64 4.98 -0.52
C GLY A 195 -36.36 4.18 -0.31
N GLN A 196 -35.19 4.82 -0.22
CA GLN A 196 -33.97 4.11 0.18
C GLN A 196 -33.49 4.64 1.52
N ALA A 197 -33.82 3.91 2.58
CA ALA A 197 -32.97 3.88 3.75
C ALA A 197 -31.57 3.53 3.24
N VAL A 198 -30.62 4.45 3.37
CA VAL A 198 -29.22 4.11 3.21
C VAL A 198 -28.94 3.19 4.39
N ASP A 199 -28.95 1.88 4.15
CA ASP A 199 -28.36 0.91 5.06
C ASP A 199 -26.88 1.30 5.17
N ILE A 200 -26.57 2.13 6.16
CA ILE A 200 -25.19 2.33 6.59
C ILE A 200 -24.83 0.98 7.22
N PRO A 201 -23.90 0.21 6.64
CA PRO A 201 -23.56 -1.11 7.15
C PRO A 201 -23.22 -0.98 8.64
N ALA A 202 -23.80 -1.85 9.46
CA ALA A 202 -23.51 -1.89 10.89
C ALA A 202 -21.98 -2.03 11.05
N ALA A 203 -21.36 -0.99 11.58
CA ALA A 203 -19.95 -1.02 11.92
C ALA A 203 -19.75 -2.09 13.00
N ASP A 204 -18.94 -3.10 12.69
CA ASP A 204 -18.54 -4.14 13.64
C ASP A 204 -17.25 -3.71 14.33
N PHE A 205 -17.24 -3.76 15.67
CA PHE A 205 -16.10 -3.37 16.50
C PHE A 205 -14.84 -4.13 16.08
N GLY A 206 -14.95 -5.44 15.87
CA GLY A 206 -13.80 -6.28 15.49
C GLY A 206 -13.28 -6.04 14.07
N THR A 207 -14.02 -5.28 13.23
CA THR A 207 -13.53 -4.85 11.92
C THR A 207 -12.80 -3.51 11.99
N LEU A 208 -13.10 -2.71 13.02
CA LEU A 208 -12.49 -1.39 13.22
C LEU A 208 -11.22 -1.46 14.06
N ASP A 209 -11.20 -2.34 15.06
CA ASP A 209 -10.05 -2.65 15.93
C ASP A 209 -9.02 -3.44 15.10
N ARG A 210 -8.10 -2.72 14.47
CA ARG A 210 -7.13 -3.30 13.54
C ARG A 210 -5.93 -3.89 14.25
N ASP A 211 -5.54 -3.29 15.35
CA ASP A 211 -4.39 -3.74 16.13
C ASP A 211 -4.74 -4.81 17.17
N GLY A 212 -6.04 -5.02 17.42
CA GLY A 212 -6.58 -6.06 18.29
C GLY A 212 -6.39 -5.76 19.77
N ASP A 213 -6.21 -4.49 20.14
CA ASP A 213 -5.95 -4.07 21.52
C ASP A 213 -7.22 -3.97 22.38
N GLN A 214 -8.39 -4.23 21.78
CA GLN A 214 -9.74 -4.15 22.36
C GLN A 214 -10.24 -2.73 22.62
N TRP A 215 -9.59 -1.74 22.00
CA TRP A 215 -9.99 -0.34 21.99
C TRP A 215 -10.05 0.15 20.54
N LEU A 216 -10.80 1.22 20.30
CA LEU A 216 -10.72 1.95 19.04
C LEU A 216 -10.10 3.30 19.31
N ASP A 217 -8.96 3.55 18.68
CA ASP A 217 -8.36 4.88 18.69
C ASP A 217 -9.06 5.82 17.67
N PRO A 218 -8.81 7.14 17.73
CA PRO A 218 -9.40 8.09 16.79
C PRO A 218 -9.06 7.80 15.32
N ALA A 219 -7.88 7.24 15.04
CA ALA A 219 -7.44 6.91 13.69
C ALA A 219 -8.22 5.71 13.14
N GLU A 220 -8.44 4.67 13.95
CA GLU A 220 -9.24 3.50 13.63
C GLU A 220 -10.71 3.87 13.44
N ALA A 221 -11.27 4.64 14.37
CA ALA A 221 -12.64 5.14 14.29
C ALA A 221 -12.89 6.06 13.09
N SER A 222 -11.87 6.80 12.64
CA SER A 222 -11.95 7.65 11.44
C SER A 222 -12.20 6.87 10.16
N THR A 223 -11.90 5.56 10.15
CA THR A 223 -12.16 4.65 9.02
C THR A 223 -13.66 4.50 8.73
N HIS A 224 -14.53 4.79 9.71
CA HIS A 224 -15.98 4.71 9.55
C HIS A 224 -16.67 6.03 9.87
N VAL A 225 -17.28 6.65 8.84
CA VAL A 225 -17.86 8.00 8.90
C VAL A 225 -18.83 8.20 10.08
N ALA A 226 -19.68 7.20 10.37
CA ALA A 226 -20.65 7.30 11.45
C ALA A 226 -20.02 7.26 12.86
N VAL A 227 -18.91 6.53 13.02
CA VAL A 227 -18.19 6.41 14.29
C VAL A 227 -17.36 7.68 14.49
N ALA A 228 -16.63 8.10 13.46
CA ALA A 228 -15.85 9.33 13.45
C ALA A 228 -16.66 10.57 13.85
N HIS A 229 -17.86 10.73 13.29
CA HIS A 229 -18.74 11.86 13.57
C HIS A 229 -19.31 11.85 15.00
N HIS A 230 -19.26 10.71 15.68
CA HIS A 230 -19.84 10.53 17.01
C HIS A 230 -18.83 10.11 18.07
N PHE A 231 -17.55 10.05 17.74
CA PHE A 231 -16.48 9.56 18.61
C PHE A 231 -16.53 10.18 20.00
N GLU A 232 -16.48 11.51 20.09
CA GLU A 232 -16.53 12.26 21.36
C GLU A 232 -17.83 12.06 22.17
N ARG A 233 -18.89 11.57 21.53
CA ARG A 233 -20.17 11.28 22.19
C ARG A 233 -20.25 9.82 22.65
N ILE A 234 -19.51 8.93 21.99
CA ILE A 234 -19.42 7.51 22.33
C ILE A 234 -18.42 7.34 23.47
N ASP A 235 -17.29 8.06 23.42
CA ASP A 235 -16.26 8.15 24.45
C ASP A 235 -16.82 8.86 25.70
N ALA A 236 -17.43 8.08 26.59
CA ALA A 236 -18.18 8.59 27.72
C ALA A 236 -17.25 8.96 28.88
N ASP A 237 -16.14 8.23 29.04
CA ASP A 237 -15.15 8.48 30.07
C ASP A 237 -14.05 9.49 29.64
N ARG A 238 -14.00 9.83 28.35
CA ARG A 238 -13.09 10.80 27.72
C ARG A 238 -11.62 10.42 27.87
N ASP A 239 -11.34 9.13 27.82
CA ASP A 239 -9.97 8.62 27.85
C ASP A 239 -9.27 8.71 26.46
N GLY A 240 -10.02 9.09 25.42
CA GLY A 240 -9.53 9.27 24.06
C GLY A 240 -9.52 7.99 23.23
N ARG A 241 -10.16 6.93 23.70
CA ARG A 241 -10.36 5.64 23.03
C ARG A 241 -11.82 5.22 23.18
N LEU A 242 -12.29 4.28 22.36
CA LEU A 242 -13.60 3.66 22.56
C LEU A 242 -13.42 2.24 23.03
N SER A 243 -13.96 1.91 24.20
CA SER A 243 -14.11 0.52 24.61
C SER A 243 -15.17 -0.21 23.78
N ALA A 244 -15.09 -1.54 23.75
CA ALA A 244 -16.14 -2.38 23.16
C ALA A 244 -17.52 -2.11 23.78
N GLY A 245 -17.57 -1.83 25.09
CA GLY A 245 -18.82 -1.53 25.80
C GLY A 245 -19.45 -0.21 25.37
N GLU A 246 -18.66 0.86 25.26
CA GLU A 246 -19.14 2.17 24.80
C GLU A 246 -19.62 2.13 23.35
N PHE A 247 -18.90 1.41 22.50
CA PHE A 247 -19.29 1.20 21.12
C PHE A 247 -20.61 0.43 20.99
N GLU A 248 -20.78 -0.64 21.78
CA GLU A 248 -22.00 -1.46 21.80
C GLU A 248 -23.19 -0.68 22.36
N ASP A 249 -23.00 0.10 23.42
CA ASP A 249 -24.03 0.99 23.97
C ASP A 249 -24.52 1.99 22.92
N TRP A 250 -23.62 2.62 22.17
CA TRP A 250 -24.00 3.49 21.06
C TRP A 250 -24.63 2.74 19.87
N ALA A 251 -24.22 1.50 19.61
CA ALA A 251 -24.81 0.67 18.56
C ALA A 251 -26.25 0.23 18.88
N ASN A 252 -26.56 -0.03 20.15
CA ASN A 252 -27.86 -0.48 20.62
C ASN A 252 -28.89 0.65 20.81
N VAL A 253 -28.46 1.91 20.91
CA VAL A 253 -29.34 3.08 21.11
C VAL A 253 -29.96 3.61 19.79
N ARG A 254 -29.65 2.99 18.65
CA ARG A 254 -30.13 3.39 17.32
C ARG A 254 -31.40 2.64 16.92
#